data_AF-G9QWD7-F1
#
_entry.id   AF-G9QWD7-F1
#
_cell.length_a   1.000
_cell.length_b   1.000
_cell.length_c   1.000
_cell.angle_alpha   90.00
_cell.angle_beta   90.00
_cell.angle_gamma   90.00
#
_symmetry.space_group_name_H-M   'P 1'
#
loop_
_entity.id
_entity.type
_entity.pdbx_description
1 polymer ?
#
loop_
_entity_poly.entity_id
_entity_poly.type
_entity_poly.pdbx_seq_one_letter_code
_entity_poly.pdbx_strand_id
1 'polypeptide(L)'
;MSRLTKELDAWDVAKGILVRVASGEKPNDSQRSALSKVGAKLDAKSVQLFARILQDALEDNKSNPNFEKETFDAFAKAFGNDLALLGFTGESDTYDGTFKTLHKGWLQVVKDSSDAVKLTYAASEKVSNRLSALVGSIDPDIVSEARILINPSDVQEYNKELSALNSPLHLVQGGANQILGIPFEITPLMPKGVYLATPLKNLVLGVVLDIRRNRWYDAEERALKYVFDVFTDYEVVVKKWASLMSKA
;
A
#
# COMPACT_ATOMS: atom_id res chain seq x y z
N MET A 1 -22.53 -14.27 0.64
CA MET A 1 -22.50 -12.81 0.89
C MET A 1 -21.41 -12.23 -0.01
N SER A 2 -21.61 -11.82 -1.27
CA SER A 2 -22.55 -10.88 -1.93
C SER A 2 -22.41 -9.39 -1.60
N ARG A 3 -21.46 -8.97 -0.77
CA ARG A 3 -21.19 -7.54 -0.62
C ARG A 3 -19.77 -7.27 -1.06
N LEU A 4 -19.66 -6.63 -2.22
CA LEU A 4 -18.46 -5.92 -2.66
C LEU A 4 -18.01 -4.89 -1.60
N THR A 5 -18.88 -4.55 -0.65
CA THR A 5 -18.57 -3.68 0.48
C THR A 5 -18.41 -4.41 1.82
N LYS A 6 -17.39 -4.08 2.61
CA LYS A 6 -17.19 -4.60 3.99
C LYS A 6 -16.72 -3.50 4.93
N GLU A 7 -17.32 -3.40 6.11
CA GLU A 7 -16.83 -2.51 7.17
C GLU A 7 -15.68 -3.18 7.94
N LEU A 8 -14.58 -2.46 8.08
CA LEU A 8 -13.47 -2.81 8.95
C LEU A 8 -13.56 -1.97 10.21
N ASP A 9 -13.51 -2.65 11.34
CA ASP A 9 -13.60 -2.04 12.65
C ASP A 9 -12.21 -2.04 13.28
N ALA A 10 -11.66 -0.87 13.56
CA ALA A 10 -10.51 -0.73 14.44
C ALA A 10 -10.86 0.11 15.66
N TRP A 11 -10.04 -0.05 16.69
CA TRP A 11 -10.09 0.77 17.88
C TRP A 11 -9.00 1.82 17.76
N ASP A 12 -9.41 3.07 17.83
CA ASP A 12 -8.48 4.18 17.97
C ASP A 12 -8.08 4.27 19.45
N VAL A 13 -7.00 3.57 19.81
CA VAL A 13 -6.51 3.51 21.18
C VAL A 13 -5.59 4.71 21.44
N ALA A 14 -6.20 5.86 21.69
CA ALA A 14 -5.46 7.05 22.10
C ALA A 14 -4.85 6.89 23.51
N LYS A 15 -3.72 7.55 23.79
CA LYS A 15 -3.19 7.64 25.17
C LYS A 15 -4.07 8.56 26.02
N GLY A 16 -4.19 8.24 27.32
CA GLY A 16 -4.86 9.12 28.29
C GLY A 16 -6.39 9.00 28.35
N ILE A 17 -6.97 7.93 27.80
CA ILE A 17 -8.43 7.68 27.82
C ILE A 17 -9.01 7.37 29.22
N LEU A 18 -8.17 7.15 30.23
CA LEU A 18 -8.61 6.83 31.58
C LEU A 18 -9.19 8.08 32.26
N VAL A 19 -10.43 7.98 32.71
CA VAL A 19 -11.13 9.06 33.40
C VAL A 19 -11.49 8.63 34.82
N ARG A 20 -11.37 9.54 35.79
CA ARG A 20 -11.86 9.32 37.15
C ARG A 20 -13.33 9.76 37.21
N VAL A 21 -14.22 8.84 37.53
CA VAL A 21 -15.66 9.10 37.76
C VAL A 21 -15.95 8.83 39.23
N ALA A 22 -16.73 9.70 39.87
CA ALA A 22 -17.13 9.50 41.26
C ALA A 22 -17.99 8.24 41.40
N SER A 23 -17.89 7.56 42.56
CA SER A 23 -18.69 6.37 42.83
C SER A 23 -20.18 6.72 42.80
N GLY A 24 -20.96 6.03 41.96
CA GLY A 24 -22.39 6.28 41.75
C GLY A 24 -22.71 7.14 40.52
N GLU A 25 -21.71 7.76 39.89
CA GLU A 25 -21.89 8.54 38.66
C GLU A 25 -21.50 7.75 37.41
N LYS A 26 -22.03 8.16 36.25
CA LYS A 26 -21.69 7.59 34.94
C LYS A 26 -20.72 8.54 34.22
N PRO A 27 -19.70 8.01 33.49
CA PRO A 27 -18.90 8.85 32.61
C PRO A 27 -19.79 9.50 31.56
N ASN A 28 -19.50 10.77 31.28
CA ASN A 28 -20.22 11.56 30.29
C ASN A 28 -19.87 11.10 28.86
N ASP A 29 -20.64 11.57 27.87
CA ASP A 29 -20.50 11.10 26.49
C ASP A 29 -19.11 11.42 25.91
N SER A 30 -18.53 12.58 26.21
CA SER A 30 -17.16 12.91 25.77
C SER A 30 -16.09 11.96 26.32
N GLN A 31 -16.26 11.49 27.55
CA GLN A 31 -15.38 10.51 28.18
C GLN A 31 -15.55 9.11 27.58
N ARG A 32 -16.76 8.78 27.10
CA ARG A 32 -17.03 7.50 26.41
C ARG A 32 -16.55 7.50 24.97
N SER A 33 -16.64 8.64 24.29
CA SER A 33 -16.17 8.83 22.91
C SER A 33 -14.66 8.87 22.79
N ALA A 34 -13.91 9.01 23.89
CA ALA A 34 -12.45 9.00 23.88
C ALA A 34 -11.86 7.67 23.39
N LEU A 35 -12.56 6.55 23.58
CA LEU A 35 -12.29 5.28 22.92
C LEU A 35 -13.37 5.05 21.87
N SER A 36 -13.17 5.61 20.68
CA SER A 36 -14.13 5.46 19.58
C SER A 36 -13.70 4.34 18.63
N LYS A 37 -14.70 3.68 18.05
CA LYS A 37 -14.52 2.76 16.94
C LYS A 37 -14.20 3.59 15.70
N VAL A 38 -12.97 3.47 15.20
CA VAL A 38 -12.55 4.07 13.93
C VAL A 38 -12.47 2.95 12.92
N GLY A 39 -13.20 3.09 11.82
CA GLY A 39 -13.31 2.04 10.84
C GLY A 39 -13.28 2.58 9.43
N ALA A 40 -12.89 1.72 8.49
CA ALA A 40 -12.91 2.05 7.08
C ALA A 40 -13.81 1.06 6.33
N LYS A 41 -14.53 1.57 5.34
CA LYS A 41 -15.43 0.76 4.53
C LYS A 41 -14.67 0.35 3.27
N LEU A 42 -14.42 -0.94 3.12
CA LEU A 42 -13.94 -1.49 1.87
C LEU A 42 -15.06 -1.48 0.83
N ASP A 43 -14.74 -1.14 -0.41
CA ASP A 43 -15.58 -1.22 -1.61
C ASP A 43 -14.78 -1.83 -2.77
N ALA A 44 -14.84 -3.15 -2.89
CA ALA A 44 -14.07 -3.94 -3.84
C ALA A 44 -14.54 -3.72 -5.28
N LYS A 45 -13.61 -3.32 -6.16
CA LYS A 45 -13.86 -3.14 -7.60
C LYS A 45 -13.07 -4.16 -8.41
N SER A 46 -13.59 -4.45 -9.61
CA SER A 46 -13.01 -5.45 -10.51
C SER A 46 -11.71 -4.96 -11.13
N VAL A 47 -10.67 -5.79 -11.04
CA VAL A 47 -9.43 -5.68 -11.80
C VAL A 47 -9.26 -6.96 -12.60
N GLN A 48 -8.90 -6.82 -13.88
CA GLN A 48 -8.90 -7.91 -14.85
C GLN A 48 -7.52 -8.11 -15.48
N LEU A 49 -7.07 -9.37 -15.56
CA LEU A 49 -5.89 -9.76 -16.32
C LEU A 49 -6.31 -10.57 -17.56
N PHE A 50 -5.92 -10.07 -18.72
CA PHE A 50 -6.12 -10.74 -20.00
C PHE A 50 -4.80 -11.38 -20.43
N ALA A 51 -4.78 -12.71 -20.52
CA ALA A 51 -3.62 -13.47 -20.96
C ALA A 51 -3.96 -14.29 -22.20
N ARG A 52 -2.96 -14.49 -23.08
CA ARG A 52 -3.10 -15.30 -24.29
C ARG A 52 -1.88 -16.17 -24.51
N ILE A 53 -2.12 -17.40 -24.96
CA ILE A 53 -1.09 -18.34 -25.38
C ILE A 53 -1.35 -18.69 -26.84
N LEU A 54 -0.40 -18.39 -27.73
CA LEU A 54 -0.54 -18.69 -29.16
C LEU A 54 -0.48 -20.19 -29.43
N GLN A 55 -1.14 -20.65 -30.48
CA GLN A 55 -1.10 -22.06 -30.89
C GLN A 55 0.32 -22.54 -31.18
N ASP A 56 1.16 -21.75 -31.83
CA ASP A 56 2.55 -22.11 -32.11
C ASP A 56 3.31 -22.41 -30.80
N ALA A 57 3.11 -21.59 -29.77
CA ALA A 57 3.70 -21.81 -28.45
C ALA A 57 3.18 -23.10 -27.77
N LEU A 58 1.92 -23.47 -27.99
CA LEU A 58 1.35 -24.74 -27.51
C LEU A 58 1.93 -25.94 -28.26
N GLU A 59 2.17 -25.81 -29.58
CA GLU A 59 2.73 -26.87 -30.41
C GLU A 59 4.22 -27.09 -30.09
N ASP A 60 5.00 -26.02 -29.94
CA ASP A 60 6.41 -26.06 -29.59
C ASP A 60 6.65 -26.69 -28.21
N ASN A 61 5.72 -26.49 -27.26
CA ASN A 61 5.82 -26.99 -25.90
C ASN A 61 5.02 -28.27 -25.65
N LYS A 62 4.51 -28.93 -26.71
CA LYS A 62 3.68 -30.14 -26.60
C LYS A 62 4.34 -31.29 -25.82
N SER A 63 5.67 -31.36 -25.86
CA SER A 63 6.46 -32.39 -25.17
C SER A 63 6.84 -32.00 -23.73
N ASN A 64 6.52 -30.78 -23.28
CA ASN A 64 6.82 -30.31 -21.93
C ASN A 64 5.60 -30.53 -21.00
N PRO A 65 5.64 -31.52 -20.09
CA PRO A 65 4.54 -31.80 -19.18
C PRO A 65 4.31 -30.70 -18.13
N ASN A 66 5.28 -29.80 -17.92
CA ASN A 66 5.19 -28.70 -16.95
C ASN A 66 4.76 -27.38 -17.56
N PHE A 67 4.59 -27.28 -18.88
CA PHE A 67 4.32 -26.03 -19.58
C PHE A 67 3.08 -25.29 -19.05
N GLU A 68 1.99 -26.02 -18.78
CA GLU A 68 0.78 -25.45 -18.21
C GLU A 68 1.07 -24.83 -16.83
N LYS A 69 1.75 -25.57 -15.95
CA LYS A 69 2.10 -25.11 -14.60
C LYS A 69 3.01 -23.88 -14.64
N GLU A 70 4.08 -23.91 -15.42
CA GLU A 70 5.03 -22.80 -15.56
C GLU A 70 4.34 -21.54 -16.07
N THR A 71 3.43 -21.68 -17.04
CA THR A 71 2.67 -20.55 -17.58
C THR A 71 1.69 -19.97 -16.55
N PHE A 72 1.01 -20.83 -15.78
CA PHE A 72 0.12 -20.36 -14.70
C PHE A 72 0.90 -19.70 -13.56
N ASP A 73 2.05 -20.24 -13.17
CA ASP A 73 2.91 -19.65 -12.14
C ASP A 73 3.41 -18.27 -12.59
N ALA A 74 3.74 -18.11 -13.87
CA ALA A 74 4.10 -16.82 -14.44
C ALA A 74 2.94 -15.81 -14.42
N PHE A 75 1.73 -16.22 -14.81
CA PHE A 75 0.55 -15.36 -14.74
C PHE A 75 0.19 -14.97 -13.31
N ALA A 76 0.25 -15.91 -12.36
CA ALA A 76 -0.01 -15.64 -10.95
C ALA A 76 1.01 -14.65 -10.36
N LYS A 77 2.30 -14.80 -10.71
CA LYS A 77 3.35 -13.89 -10.27
C LYS A 77 3.17 -12.48 -10.85
N ALA A 78 2.89 -12.37 -12.15
CA ALA A 78 2.60 -11.09 -12.79
C ALA A 78 1.40 -10.40 -12.14
N PHE A 79 0.31 -11.15 -11.96
CA PHE A 79 -0.91 -10.66 -11.32
C PHE A 79 -0.68 -10.16 -9.88
N GLY A 80 0.05 -10.94 -9.06
CA GLY A 80 0.35 -10.54 -7.68
C GLY A 80 1.23 -9.29 -7.59
N ASN A 81 2.23 -9.17 -8.48
CA ASN A 81 3.07 -7.98 -8.56
C ASN A 81 2.28 -6.75 -8.97
N ASP A 82 1.38 -6.89 -9.95
CA ASP A 82 0.53 -5.80 -10.43
C ASP A 82 -0.49 -5.37 -9.37
N LEU A 83 -1.12 -6.30 -8.63
CA LEU A 83 -1.97 -5.92 -7.50
C LEU A 83 -1.19 -5.11 -6.45
N ALA A 84 0.01 -5.57 -6.09
CA ALA A 84 0.84 -4.83 -5.13
C ALA A 84 1.22 -3.44 -5.66
N LEU A 85 1.58 -3.33 -6.95
CA LEU A 85 1.90 -2.05 -7.60
C LEU A 85 0.69 -1.11 -7.61
N LEU A 86 -0.49 -1.61 -7.96
CA LEU A 86 -1.74 -0.85 -7.99
C LEU A 86 -2.06 -0.25 -6.62
N GLY A 87 -1.80 -0.98 -5.54
CA GLY A 87 -1.96 -0.47 -4.18
C GLY A 87 -1.10 0.76 -3.87
N PHE A 88 0.07 0.91 -4.48
CA PHE A 88 0.95 2.07 -4.28
C PHE A 88 0.76 3.17 -5.33
N THR A 89 0.47 2.83 -6.58
CA THR A 89 0.42 3.78 -7.70
C THR A 89 -0.98 4.14 -8.18
N GLY A 90 -2.01 3.49 -7.65
CA GLY A 90 -3.41 3.75 -8.02
C GLY A 90 -3.88 5.15 -7.63
N GLU A 91 -4.40 5.91 -8.59
CA GLU A 91 -4.75 7.33 -8.51
C GLU A 91 -6.26 7.58 -8.65
N SER A 92 -6.98 6.74 -9.40
CA SER A 92 -8.44 6.88 -9.60
C SER A 92 -9.08 5.53 -9.91
N ASP A 93 -10.40 5.54 -10.06
CA ASP A 93 -11.26 4.42 -10.40
C ASP A 93 -12.03 4.69 -11.72
N THR A 94 -11.34 5.33 -12.68
CA THR A 94 -11.91 5.72 -13.98
C THR A 94 -11.61 4.67 -15.06
N TYR A 95 -12.61 4.32 -15.87
CA TYR A 95 -12.46 3.40 -17.01
C TYR A 95 -11.70 4.02 -18.20
N ASP A 96 -10.58 4.69 -17.97
CA ASP A 96 -9.77 5.31 -19.02
C ASP A 96 -8.71 4.38 -19.65
N GLY A 97 -8.64 3.13 -19.16
CA GLY A 97 -7.77 2.10 -19.73
C GLY A 97 -6.29 2.20 -19.34
N THR A 98 -5.93 3.09 -18.41
CA THR A 98 -4.57 3.15 -17.86
C THR A 98 -4.46 2.37 -16.55
N PHE A 99 -3.28 1.84 -16.24
CA PHE A 99 -3.09 1.01 -15.05
C PHE A 99 -3.40 1.76 -13.74
N LYS A 100 -3.03 3.04 -13.67
CA LYS A 100 -3.17 3.85 -12.46
C LYS A 100 -4.61 4.20 -12.11
N THR A 101 -5.53 4.02 -13.04
CA THR A 101 -6.92 4.46 -12.92
C THR A 101 -7.88 3.28 -12.74
N LEU A 102 -7.32 2.07 -12.66
CA LEU A 102 -8.05 0.84 -12.33
C LEU A 102 -8.62 0.89 -10.91
N HIS A 103 -7.87 1.46 -9.97
CA HIS A 103 -8.28 1.60 -8.58
C HIS A 103 -7.49 2.70 -7.86
N LYS A 104 -8.07 3.28 -6.82
CA LYS A 104 -7.35 4.12 -5.86
C LYS A 104 -6.49 3.23 -4.94
N GLY A 105 -5.20 3.53 -4.85
CA GLY A 105 -4.29 2.86 -3.93
C GLY A 105 -4.21 3.54 -2.56
N TRP A 106 -3.45 2.96 -1.63
CA TRP A 106 -3.26 3.50 -0.27
C TRP A 106 -2.78 4.94 -0.27
N LEU A 107 -1.85 5.30 -1.17
CA LEU A 107 -1.34 6.68 -1.23
C LEU A 107 -2.43 7.68 -1.63
N GLN A 108 -3.30 7.31 -2.57
CA GLN A 108 -4.40 8.18 -2.97
C GLN A 108 -5.48 8.26 -1.88
N VAL A 109 -5.78 7.16 -1.20
CA VAL A 109 -6.70 7.16 -0.05
C VAL A 109 -6.23 8.13 1.03
N VAL A 110 -4.93 8.18 1.31
CA VAL A 110 -4.34 9.13 2.26
C VAL A 110 -4.41 10.57 1.72
N LYS A 111 -4.15 10.79 0.43
CA LYS A 111 -4.31 12.12 -0.21
C LYS A 111 -5.74 12.63 -0.19
N ASP A 112 -6.73 11.76 -0.35
CA ASP A 112 -8.15 12.13 -0.38
C ASP A 112 -8.71 12.35 1.05
N SER A 113 -8.07 11.79 2.08
CA SER A 113 -8.50 11.90 3.47
C SER A 113 -8.30 13.30 4.06
N SER A 114 -9.30 13.84 4.78
CA SER A 114 -9.14 15.07 5.57
C SER A 114 -8.32 14.86 6.85
N ASP A 115 -8.32 13.65 7.38
CA ASP A 115 -7.82 13.36 8.72
C ASP A 115 -6.33 12.97 8.73
N ALA A 116 -5.78 12.66 7.55
CA ALA A 116 -4.38 12.31 7.39
C ALA A 116 -3.49 13.57 7.32
N VAL A 117 -2.29 13.48 7.89
CA VAL A 117 -1.32 14.59 7.83
C VAL A 117 -0.61 14.56 6.48
N LYS A 118 -0.63 15.70 5.77
CA LYS A 118 -0.02 15.84 4.44
C LYS A 118 1.06 16.90 4.48
N LEU A 119 2.28 16.53 4.15
CA LEU A 119 3.43 17.41 4.07
C LEU A 119 3.87 17.56 2.62
N THR A 120 4.29 18.76 2.26
CA THR A 120 4.86 19.05 0.95
C THR A 120 6.28 19.56 1.08
N TYR A 121 7.16 19.15 0.18
CA TYR A 121 8.56 19.59 0.18
C TYR A 121 8.95 20.22 -1.17
N ALA A 122 9.97 21.07 -1.14
CA ALA A 122 10.55 21.68 -2.33
C ALA A 122 11.58 20.74 -2.99
N ALA A 123 11.67 20.75 -4.33
CA ALA A 123 12.56 19.83 -5.07
C ALA A 123 14.04 19.89 -4.64
N SER A 124 14.50 21.05 -4.17
CA SER A 124 15.88 21.30 -3.70
C SER A 124 16.17 20.80 -2.28
N GLU A 125 15.15 20.39 -1.53
CA GLU A 125 15.30 19.99 -0.13
C GLU A 125 16.01 18.64 -0.02
N LYS A 126 16.87 18.45 0.98
CA LYS A 126 17.58 17.18 1.21
C LYS A 126 16.64 16.07 1.66
N VAL A 127 16.96 14.82 1.33
CA VAL A 127 16.15 13.65 1.73
C VAL A 127 16.12 13.51 3.25
N SER A 128 17.24 13.78 3.92
CA SER A 128 17.33 13.82 5.39
C SER A 128 16.35 14.79 6.06
N ASN A 129 16.21 16.01 5.52
CA ASN A 129 15.30 17.04 6.05
C ASN A 129 13.84 16.62 5.85
N ARG A 130 13.53 16.14 4.63
CA ARG A 130 12.22 15.58 4.28
C ARG A 130 11.84 14.51 5.31
N LEU A 131 12.67 13.47 5.46
CA LEU A 131 12.35 12.35 6.35
C LEU A 131 12.25 12.75 7.83
N SER A 132 13.05 13.72 8.27
CA SER A 132 12.96 14.25 9.63
C SER A 132 11.64 15.00 9.88
N ALA A 133 11.19 15.80 8.90
CA ALA A 133 9.89 16.47 8.96
C ALA A 133 8.74 15.45 8.99
N LEU A 134 8.84 14.37 8.21
CA LEU A 134 7.88 13.27 8.24
C LEU A 134 7.82 12.61 9.62
N VAL A 135 8.96 12.28 10.24
CA VAL A 135 9.00 11.71 11.60
C VAL A 135 8.34 12.65 12.62
N GLY A 136 8.60 13.95 12.52
CA GLY A 136 7.99 14.95 13.41
C GLY A 136 6.48 15.08 13.27
N SER A 137 5.90 14.57 12.18
CA SER A 137 4.46 14.58 11.92
C SER A 137 3.73 13.28 12.28
N ILE A 138 4.46 12.27 12.78
CA ILE A 138 3.85 10.99 13.20
C ILE A 138 3.05 11.23 14.48
N ASP A 139 1.85 10.65 14.54
CA ASP A 139 1.01 10.73 15.73
C ASP A 139 1.72 10.09 16.95
N PRO A 140 1.78 10.79 18.12
CA PRO A 140 2.46 10.32 19.33
C PRO A 140 2.03 8.94 19.84
N ASP A 141 0.83 8.48 19.48
CA ASP A 141 0.27 7.21 19.92
C ASP A 141 0.87 6.02 19.16
N ILE A 142 1.36 6.23 17.94
CA ILE A 142 1.86 5.15 17.06
C ILE A 142 3.37 5.20 16.80
N VAL A 143 4.11 6.15 17.37
CA VAL A 143 5.55 6.35 17.10
C VAL A 143 6.36 5.05 17.22
N SER A 144 6.07 4.19 18.20
CA SER A 144 6.77 2.92 18.40
C SER A 144 6.48 1.87 17.33
N GLU A 145 5.31 1.93 16.71
CA GLU A 145 4.85 0.95 15.70
C GLU A 145 4.97 1.47 14.27
N ALA A 146 5.17 2.78 14.11
CA ALA A 146 5.30 3.43 12.83
C ALA A 146 6.48 2.87 12.03
N ARG A 147 6.28 2.80 10.72
CA ARG A 147 7.30 2.47 9.72
C ARG A 147 7.21 3.49 8.61
N ILE A 148 8.35 3.85 8.04
CA ILE A 148 8.39 4.76 6.87
C ILE A 148 8.57 3.92 5.63
N LEU A 149 7.55 3.92 4.77
CA LEU A 149 7.60 3.31 3.45
C LEU A 149 8.35 4.24 2.50
N ILE A 150 9.40 3.71 1.87
CA ILE A 150 10.32 4.49 1.03
C ILE A 150 10.82 3.70 -0.18
N ASN A 151 11.06 4.40 -1.29
CA ASN A 151 11.68 3.81 -2.47
C ASN A 151 13.18 3.54 -2.25
N PRO A 152 13.75 2.41 -2.74
CA PRO A 152 15.17 2.12 -2.68
C PRO A 152 16.07 3.27 -3.19
N SER A 153 15.65 4.00 -4.22
CA SER A 153 16.41 5.11 -4.80
C SER A 153 16.58 6.26 -3.82
N ASP A 154 15.54 6.59 -3.04
CA ASP A 154 15.59 7.67 -2.07
C ASP A 154 16.41 7.26 -0.83
N VAL A 155 16.40 5.98 -0.46
CA VAL A 155 17.30 5.42 0.57
C VAL A 155 18.76 5.53 0.14
N GLN A 156 19.06 5.26 -1.14
CA GLN A 156 20.41 5.45 -1.67
C GLN A 156 20.85 6.92 -1.63
N GLU A 157 19.96 7.86 -1.95
CA GLU A 157 20.23 9.30 -1.83
C GLU A 157 20.47 9.71 -0.37
N TYR A 158 19.63 9.23 0.56
CA TYR A 158 19.83 9.44 1.99
C TYR A 158 21.16 8.89 2.50
N ASN A 159 21.54 7.68 2.08
CA ASN A 159 22.83 7.10 2.42
C ASN A 159 23.99 7.92 1.87
N LYS A 160 23.91 8.42 0.63
CA LYS A 160 24.93 9.35 0.08
C LYS A 160 25.06 10.62 0.92
N GLU A 161 23.93 11.20 1.35
CA GLU A 161 23.94 12.37 2.25
C GLU A 161 24.62 12.05 3.58
N LEU A 162 24.34 10.88 4.18
CA LEU A 162 25.01 10.43 5.40
C LEU A 162 26.51 10.18 5.18
N SER A 163 26.94 9.72 4.01
CA SER A 163 28.36 9.41 3.72
C SER A 163 29.21 10.65 3.67
N ALA A 164 28.63 11.74 3.17
CA ALA A 164 29.28 13.03 3.20
C ALA A 164 29.52 13.55 4.63
N LEU A 165 28.74 13.08 5.62
CA LEU A 165 28.81 13.54 7.00
C LEU A 165 29.69 12.67 7.91
N ASN A 166 29.61 11.33 7.80
CA ASN A 166 30.13 10.40 8.82
C ASN A 166 31.14 9.34 8.33
N SER A 167 31.82 9.60 7.20
CA SER A 167 32.83 8.70 6.59
C SER A 167 32.22 7.48 5.84
N PRO A 168 32.87 6.95 4.78
CA PRO A 168 32.30 5.92 3.89
C PRO A 168 31.99 4.56 4.53
N LEU A 169 32.43 4.32 5.76
CA LEU A 169 32.30 3.04 6.47
C LEU A 169 30.85 2.57 6.60
N HIS A 170 29.89 3.49 6.72
CA HIS A 170 28.48 3.12 6.84
C HIS A 170 27.88 2.53 5.55
N LEU A 171 28.43 2.88 4.38
CA LEU A 171 27.97 2.35 3.09
C LEU A 171 28.34 0.87 2.95
N VAL A 172 29.47 0.49 3.57
CA VAL A 172 29.98 -0.88 3.57
C VAL A 172 29.23 -1.75 4.58
N GLN A 173 28.60 -1.15 5.59
CA GLN A 173 27.84 -1.84 6.65
C GLN A 173 26.35 -2.03 6.34
N GLY A 174 25.90 -1.73 5.12
CA GLY A 174 24.51 -1.93 4.69
C GLY A 174 23.64 -0.66 4.71
N GLY A 175 24.21 0.51 5.01
CA GLY A 175 23.51 1.80 5.00
C GLY A 175 22.54 1.99 6.17
N ALA A 176 21.83 3.13 6.19
CA ALA A 176 20.83 3.43 7.20
C ALA A 176 19.52 2.67 6.96
N ASN A 177 19.03 2.00 8.00
CA ASN A 177 17.77 1.25 8.01
C ASN A 177 16.67 1.95 8.84
N GLN A 178 16.98 3.11 9.43
CA GLN A 178 16.08 3.90 10.27
C GLN A 178 16.50 5.36 10.29
N ILE A 179 15.57 6.24 10.65
CA ILE A 179 15.83 7.65 10.94
C ILE A 179 15.13 8.04 12.25
N LEU A 180 15.84 8.71 13.16
CA LEU A 180 15.31 9.16 14.46
C LEU A 180 14.59 8.05 15.25
N GLY A 181 15.04 6.80 15.12
CA GLY A 181 14.45 5.62 15.78
C GLY A 181 13.24 5.00 15.07
N ILE A 182 12.82 5.53 13.92
CA ILE A 182 11.74 4.96 13.10
C ILE A 182 12.33 4.13 11.95
N PRO A 183 11.98 2.83 11.83
CA PRO A 183 12.53 1.97 10.78
C PRO A 183 11.98 2.27 9.39
N PHE A 184 12.79 2.01 8.37
CA PHE A 184 12.39 2.03 6.97
C PHE A 184 11.81 0.69 6.52
N GLU A 185 10.72 0.75 5.77
CA GLU A 185 10.21 -0.35 4.95
C GLU A 185 10.52 -0.02 3.49
N ILE A 186 11.55 -0.67 2.95
CA ILE A 186 12.08 -0.36 1.62
C ILE A 186 11.31 -1.19 0.59
N THR A 187 10.55 -0.52 -0.29
CA THR A 187 9.79 -1.20 -1.34
C THR A 187 9.96 -0.51 -2.70
N PRO A 188 10.29 -1.24 -3.78
CA PRO A 188 10.41 -0.67 -5.12
C PRO A 188 9.06 -0.20 -5.69
N LEU A 189 7.95 -0.61 -5.08
CA LEU A 189 6.60 -0.26 -5.51
C LEU A 189 6.21 1.17 -5.12
N MET A 190 6.87 1.75 -4.11
CA MET A 190 6.63 3.14 -3.72
C MET A 190 7.16 4.10 -4.80
N PRO A 191 6.39 5.12 -5.21
CA PRO A 191 6.89 6.15 -6.12
C PRO A 191 8.08 6.91 -5.51
N LYS A 192 9.08 7.24 -6.33
CA LYS A 192 10.22 8.04 -5.91
C LYS A 192 9.77 9.42 -5.42
N GLY A 193 10.30 9.86 -4.27
CA GLY A 193 9.97 11.14 -3.66
C GLY A 193 8.60 11.17 -2.96
N VAL A 194 7.96 10.03 -2.79
CA VAL A 194 6.75 9.93 -1.97
C VAL A 194 7.07 9.06 -0.76
N TYR A 195 6.70 9.52 0.42
CA TYR A 195 6.98 8.84 1.67
C TYR A 195 5.70 8.72 2.48
N LEU A 196 5.45 7.55 3.05
CA LEU A 196 4.30 7.29 3.90
C LEU A 196 4.78 6.76 5.25
N ALA A 197 4.44 7.45 6.33
CA ALA A 197 4.65 6.97 7.69
C ALA A 197 3.33 6.47 8.26
N THR A 198 3.27 5.17 8.57
CA THR A 198 2.11 4.51 9.17
C THR A 198 2.52 3.14 9.72
N PRO A 199 1.82 2.57 10.71
CA PRO A 199 2.02 1.17 11.06
C PRO A 199 1.62 0.26 9.88
N LEU A 200 2.40 -0.77 9.58
CA LEU A 200 2.10 -1.66 8.43
C LEU A 200 0.72 -2.34 8.54
N LYS A 201 0.27 -2.62 9.77
CA LYS A 201 -1.06 -3.19 10.05
C LYS A 201 -2.22 -2.26 9.69
N ASN A 202 -1.94 -0.97 9.51
CA ASN A 202 -2.94 0.04 9.15
C ASN A 202 -3.27 0.02 7.64
N LEU A 203 -2.38 -0.56 6.81
CA LEU A 203 -2.60 -0.75 5.38
C LEU A 203 -3.33 -2.06 5.14
N VAL A 204 -4.53 -1.99 4.57
CA VAL A 204 -5.36 -3.17 4.31
C VAL A 204 -5.61 -3.34 2.82
N LEU A 205 -5.44 -4.57 2.35
CA LEU A 205 -5.88 -5.04 1.05
C LEU A 205 -7.09 -5.96 1.26
N GLY A 206 -8.24 -5.56 0.72
CA GLY A 206 -9.41 -6.41 0.60
C GLY A 206 -9.35 -7.19 -0.71
N VAL A 207 -9.49 -8.51 -0.66
CA VAL A 207 -9.67 -9.36 -1.85
C VAL A 207 -10.91 -10.23 -1.65
N VAL A 208 -11.80 -10.22 -2.64
CA VAL A 208 -12.97 -11.12 -2.62
C VAL A 208 -12.50 -12.55 -2.91
N LEU A 209 -13.06 -13.52 -2.17
CA LEU A 209 -12.66 -14.93 -2.23
C LEU A 209 -12.86 -15.57 -3.62
N ASP A 210 -13.83 -15.07 -4.39
CA ASP A 210 -14.15 -15.61 -5.71
C ASP A 210 -13.29 -14.94 -6.79
N ILE A 211 -12.22 -15.61 -7.19
CA ILE A 211 -11.44 -15.28 -8.40
C ILE A 211 -12.11 -15.95 -9.59
N ARG A 212 -12.65 -15.16 -10.52
CA ARG A 212 -13.29 -15.67 -11.73
C ARG A 212 -12.24 -15.92 -12.79
N ARG A 213 -12.15 -17.16 -13.27
CA ARG A 213 -11.25 -17.55 -14.36
C ARG A 213 -12.06 -18.08 -15.54
N ASN A 214 -12.03 -17.34 -16.65
CA ASN A 214 -12.61 -17.79 -17.92
C ASN A 214 -11.50 -18.22 -18.88
N ARG A 215 -11.69 -19.37 -19.52
CA ARG A 215 -10.76 -19.93 -20.52
C ARG A 215 -11.54 -20.29 -21.76
N TRP A 216 -11.09 -19.83 -22.93
CA TRP A 216 -11.63 -20.27 -24.21
C TRP A 216 -10.55 -20.28 -25.28
N TYR A 217 -10.76 -21.07 -26.32
CA TYR A 217 -9.91 -21.07 -27.50
C TYR A 217 -10.54 -20.15 -28.55
N ASP A 218 -9.76 -19.22 -29.05
CA ASP A 218 -10.14 -18.32 -30.14
C ASP A 218 -9.60 -18.88 -31.44
N ALA A 219 -10.50 -19.31 -32.32
CA ALA A 219 -10.15 -19.95 -33.58
C ALA A 219 -9.63 -18.95 -34.63
N GLU A 220 -10.05 -17.69 -34.56
CA GLU A 220 -9.60 -16.65 -35.50
C GLU A 220 -8.18 -16.22 -35.16
N GLU A 221 -7.89 -15.98 -33.88
CA GLU A 221 -6.55 -15.62 -33.41
C GLU A 221 -5.62 -16.83 -33.23
N ARG A 222 -6.14 -18.05 -33.36
CA ARG A 222 -5.42 -19.31 -33.08
C ARG A 222 -4.70 -19.27 -31.73
N ALA A 223 -5.43 -18.89 -30.68
CA ALA A 223 -4.87 -18.67 -29.35
C ALA A 223 -5.79 -19.15 -28.23
N LEU A 224 -5.19 -19.71 -27.17
CA LEU A 224 -5.87 -20.01 -25.92
C LEU A 224 -5.89 -18.75 -25.04
N LYS A 225 -7.08 -18.19 -24.81
CA LYS A 225 -7.28 -16.95 -24.05
C LYS A 225 -7.74 -17.25 -22.63
N TYR A 226 -7.27 -16.40 -21.71
CA TYR A 226 -7.60 -16.41 -20.30
C TYR A 226 -8.03 -15.02 -19.86
N VAL A 227 -9.09 -14.97 -19.05
CA VAL A 227 -9.49 -13.78 -18.31
C VAL A 227 -9.57 -14.14 -16.84
N PHE A 228 -8.78 -13.44 -16.03
CA PHE A 228 -8.88 -13.48 -14.57
C PHE A 228 -9.54 -12.19 -14.11
N ASP A 229 -10.63 -12.30 -13.37
CA ASP A 229 -11.41 -11.18 -12.84
C ASP A 229 -11.47 -11.31 -11.32
N VAL A 230 -10.93 -10.30 -10.63
CA VAL A 230 -10.81 -10.27 -9.16
C VAL A 230 -11.32 -8.94 -8.65
N PHE A 231 -12.05 -8.95 -7.54
CA PHE A 231 -12.50 -7.75 -6.88
C PHE A 231 -11.58 -7.42 -5.71
N THR A 232 -10.94 -6.25 -5.77
CA THR A 232 -9.97 -5.80 -4.77
C THR A 232 -10.26 -4.38 -4.30
N ASP A 233 -9.82 -4.06 -3.09
CA ASP A 233 -9.83 -2.70 -2.55
C ASP A 233 -8.61 -2.43 -1.68
N TYR A 234 -8.16 -1.17 -1.65
CA TYR A 234 -7.02 -0.70 -0.86
C TYR A 234 -7.49 0.40 0.07
N GLU A 235 -7.27 0.23 1.37
CA GLU A 235 -7.79 1.17 2.36
C GLU A 235 -6.82 1.36 3.53
N VAL A 236 -6.94 2.51 4.21
CA VAL A 236 -6.20 2.83 5.42
C VAL A 236 -7.18 2.92 6.58
N VAL A 237 -7.04 2.04 7.57
CA VAL A 237 -8.07 1.83 8.59
C VAL A 237 -8.23 3.04 9.50
N VAL A 238 -7.12 3.57 10.00
CA VAL A 238 -7.07 4.77 10.84
C VAL A 238 -6.30 5.84 10.09
N LYS A 239 -7.04 6.76 9.46
CA LYS A 239 -6.49 7.77 8.55
C LYS A 239 -5.60 8.80 9.26
N LYS A 240 -5.88 9.13 10.52
CA LYS A 240 -5.07 10.04 11.34
C LYS A 240 -3.66 9.51 11.65
N TRP A 241 -3.47 8.19 11.60
CA TRP A 241 -2.18 7.54 11.82
C TRP A 241 -1.30 7.52 10.58
N ALA A 242 -1.80 8.03 9.45
CA ALA A 242 -1.04 8.12 8.21
C ALA A 242 -0.54 9.56 8.02
N SER A 243 0.78 9.67 7.90
CA SER A 243 1.45 10.91 7.48
C SER A 243 2.07 10.69 6.11
N LEU A 244 1.64 11.47 5.12
CA LEU A 244 2.13 11.40 3.75
C LEU A 244 2.96 12.63 3.44
N MET A 245 4.08 12.41 2.77
CA MET A 245 4.90 13.50 2.26
C MET A 245 5.16 13.32 0.78
N SER A 246 4.90 14.37 0.02
CA SER A 246 5.06 14.41 -1.44
C SER A 246 5.64 15.73 -1.91
N LYS A 247 6.13 15.77 -3.14
CA LYS A 247 6.57 17.01 -3.77
C LYS A 247 5.39 17.99 -3.87
N ALA A 248 5.66 19.27 -3.59
CA ALA A 248 4.72 20.38 -3.83
C ALA A 248 4.39 20.55 -5.32
#